data_AF-A0A3Q3FM67-F1
#
_entry.id   AF-A0A3Q3FM67-F1
#
_cell.length_a   1.000
_cell.length_b   1.000
_cell.length_c   1.000
_cell.angle_alpha   90.00
_cell.angle_beta   90.00
_cell.angle_gamma   90.00
#
_symmetry.space_group_name_H-M   'P 1'
#
loop_
_entity.id
_entity.type
_entity.pdbx_description
1 polymer ?
#
loop_
_entity_poly.entity_id
_entity_poly.type
_entity_poly.pdbx_seq_one_letter_code
_entity_poly.pdbx_strand_id
1 'polypeptide(L)'
;LTMLSLYLSEADMLCNASASGQLLHVLFLLENGADVNGFNTFNRTALQVVKLGNTALVEALLVAGADPNVPDPVLNLTVTHDAAREGFIDSVRVLVDHGANTNLVDGQGNLPLHLAAREGHLDVTQLLIECTANPQAANSEGYTAGELALLYGKTDTFNFIQEYLGARESRLFLLTSL
;
A
#
# COMPACT_ATOMS: atom_id res chain seq x y z
N LEU A 1 -28.53 -25.01 -11.20
CA LEU A 1 -27.07 -25.23 -11.35
C LEU A 1 -26.74 -25.25 -12.84
N THR A 2 -26.93 -24.11 -13.50
CA THR A 2 -26.78 -23.95 -14.95
C THR A 2 -25.35 -23.52 -15.26
N MET A 3 -24.89 -23.91 -16.44
CA MET A 3 -23.59 -23.67 -17.11
C MET A 3 -23.19 -22.18 -17.31
N LEU A 4 -23.57 -21.27 -16.39
CA LEU A 4 -23.37 -19.83 -16.50
C LEU A 4 -22.17 -19.30 -15.67
N SER A 5 -21.45 -20.15 -14.94
CA SER A 5 -20.28 -19.72 -14.14
C SER A 5 -18.95 -19.70 -14.91
N LEU A 6 -18.97 -19.76 -16.24
CA LEU A 6 -17.74 -19.80 -17.08
C LEU A 6 -17.52 -18.55 -17.94
N TYR A 7 -18.38 -17.53 -17.87
CA TYR A 7 -18.01 -16.22 -18.36
C TYR A 7 -17.23 -15.50 -17.25
N LEU A 8 -15.89 -15.54 -17.34
CA LEU A 8 -15.10 -14.52 -16.64
C LEU A 8 -15.61 -13.16 -17.12
N SER A 9 -16.01 -12.29 -16.20
CA SER A 9 -16.29 -10.91 -16.57
C SER A 9 -15.00 -10.26 -17.11
N GLU A 10 -15.14 -9.19 -17.89
CA GLU A 10 -13.98 -8.40 -18.34
C GLU A 10 -13.10 -7.95 -17.17
N ALA A 11 -13.71 -7.64 -16.02
CA ALA A 11 -13.02 -7.33 -14.77
C ALA A 11 -12.26 -8.55 -14.20
N ASP A 12 -12.83 -9.76 -14.23
CA ASP A 12 -12.11 -10.97 -13.82
C ASP A 12 -10.90 -11.23 -14.73
N MET A 13 -11.00 -10.96 -16.03
CA MET A 13 -9.90 -11.13 -16.98
C MET A 13 -8.74 -10.18 -16.66
N LEU A 14 -9.03 -8.89 -16.46
CA LEU A 14 -8.03 -7.89 -16.09
C LEU A 14 -7.39 -8.20 -14.72
N CYS A 15 -8.20 -8.59 -13.74
CA CYS A 15 -7.72 -8.99 -12.42
C CYS A 15 -6.79 -10.22 -12.47
N ASN A 16 -7.16 -11.26 -13.23
CA ASN A 16 -6.35 -12.47 -13.35
C ASN A 16 -5.03 -12.21 -14.08
N ALA A 17 -5.03 -11.38 -15.12
CA ALA A 17 -3.81 -10.94 -15.80
C ALA A 17 -2.91 -10.15 -14.84
N SER A 18 -3.49 -9.26 -14.04
CA SER A 18 -2.78 -8.44 -13.04
C SER A 18 -2.15 -9.30 -11.93
N ALA A 19 -2.91 -10.25 -11.38
CA ALA A 19 -2.43 -11.18 -10.35
C ALA A 19 -1.34 -12.15 -10.85
N SER A 20 -1.40 -12.49 -12.14
CA SER A 20 -0.40 -13.33 -12.79
C SER A 20 0.85 -12.55 -13.24
N GLY A 21 0.87 -11.22 -13.12
CA GLY A 21 1.98 -10.38 -13.54
C GLY A 21 2.12 -10.21 -15.06
N GLN A 22 1.07 -10.47 -15.84
CA GLN A 22 1.09 -10.47 -17.30
C GLN A 22 0.97 -9.05 -17.88
N LEU A 23 2.04 -8.25 -17.81
CA LEU A 23 2.03 -6.83 -18.22
C LEU A 23 1.45 -6.60 -19.62
N LEU A 24 1.92 -7.34 -20.63
CA LEU A 24 1.44 -7.17 -22.00
C LEU A 24 -0.05 -7.49 -22.14
N HIS A 25 -0.56 -8.46 -21.38
CA HIS A 25 -1.97 -8.80 -21.43
C HIS A 25 -2.83 -7.73 -20.74
N VAL A 26 -2.36 -7.18 -19.61
CA VAL A 26 -3.01 -6.05 -18.95
C VAL A 26 -3.07 -4.84 -19.87
N LEU A 27 -1.95 -4.47 -20.52
CA LEU A 27 -1.93 -3.37 -21.48
C LEU A 27 -2.91 -3.60 -22.63
N PHE A 28 -2.92 -4.80 -23.22
CA PHE A 28 -3.86 -5.16 -24.27
C PHE A 28 -5.33 -5.01 -23.82
N LEU A 29 -5.68 -5.46 -22.62
CA LEU A 29 -7.04 -5.34 -22.11
C LEU A 29 -7.45 -3.88 -21.89
N LEU A 30 -6.55 -3.07 -21.33
CA LEU A 30 -6.77 -1.63 -21.12
C LEU A 30 -6.93 -0.87 -22.45
N GLU A 31 -6.10 -1.18 -23.45
CA GLU A 31 -6.20 -0.62 -24.81
C GLU A 31 -7.53 -0.96 -25.49
N ASN A 32 -8.13 -2.11 -25.14
CA ASN A 32 -9.44 -2.53 -25.62
C ASN A 32 -10.61 -2.05 -24.74
N GLY A 33 -10.36 -1.13 -23.81
CA GLY A 33 -11.41 -0.47 -23.03
C GLY A 33 -11.86 -1.22 -21.78
N ALA A 34 -11.06 -2.17 -21.26
CA ALA A 34 -11.35 -2.79 -19.98
C ALA A 34 -11.44 -1.74 -18.86
N ASP A 35 -12.47 -1.82 -18.03
CA ASP A 35 -12.62 -0.95 -16.86
C ASP A 35 -11.56 -1.28 -15.81
N VAL A 36 -10.57 -0.39 -15.66
CA VAL A 36 -9.46 -0.53 -14.71
C VAL A 36 -9.93 -0.60 -13.25
N ASN A 37 -11.07 0.03 -12.94
CA ASN A 37 -11.67 0.04 -11.61
C ASN A 37 -12.79 -1.00 -11.46
N GLY A 38 -12.98 -1.87 -12.46
CA GLY A 38 -13.95 -2.95 -12.43
C GLY A 38 -13.65 -3.95 -11.31
N PHE A 39 -14.70 -4.32 -10.58
CA PHE A 39 -14.61 -5.33 -9.53
C PHE A 39 -14.76 -6.74 -10.10
N ASN A 40 -13.83 -7.63 -9.74
CA ASN A 40 -13.97 -9.06 -10.02
C ASN A 40 -15.01 -9.72 -9.11
N THR A 41 -15.19 -11.03 -9.28
CA THR A 41 -16.08 -11.87 -8.45
C THR A 41 -15.77 -11.90 -6.95
N PHE A 42 -14.58 -11.45 -6.53
CA PHE A 42 -14.17 -11.29 -5.13
C PHE A 42 -14.31 -9.85 -4.62
N ASN A 43 -14.98 -8.99 -5.38
CA ASN A 43 -15.13 -7.57 -5.09
C ASN A 43 -13.77 -6.86 -4.90
N ARG A 44 -12.81 -7.19 -5.78
CA ARG A 44 -11.49 -6.57 -5.84
C ARG A 44 -11.21 -5.95 -7.20
N THR A 45 -10.44 -4.86 -7.22
CA THR A 45 -9.96 -4.24 -8.45
C THR A 45 -8.68 -4.91 -8.95
N ALA A 46 -8.32 -4.63 -10.20
CA ALA A 46 -7.08 -5.13 -10.80
C ALA A 46 -5.83 -4.70 -10.02
N LEU A 47 -5.83 -3.46 -9.50
CA LEU A 47 -4.73 -2.92 -8.70
C LEU A 47 -4.62 -3.63 -7.34
N GLN A 48 -5.73 -3.98 -6.69
CA GLN A 48 -5.71 -4.71 -5.40
C GLN A 48 -5.17 -6.13 -5.50
N VAL A 49 -5.29 -6.79 -6.65
CA VAL A 49 -4.76 -8.14 -6.86
C VAL A 49 -3.45 -8.15 -7.62
N VAL A 50 -2.89 -6.98 -7.95
CA VAL A 50 -1.69 -6.87 -8.78
C VAL A 50 -0.54 -7.66 -8.19
N LYS A 51 0.25 -8.29 -9.05
CA LYS A 51 1.51 -8.92 -8.64
C LYS A 51 2.50 -7.83 -8.18
N LEU A 52 2.42 -7.48 -6.89
CA LEU A 52 3.31 -6.52 -6.24
C LEU A 52 4.79 -6.91 -6.46
N GLY A 53 5.65 -5.91 -6.58
CA GLY A 53 7.04 -6.06 -7.03
C GLY A 53 7.22 -5.97 -8.55
N ASN A 54 6.16 -6.13 -9.34
CA ASN A 54 6.17 -5.73 -10.75
C ASN A 54 5.77 -4.24 -10.88
N THR A 55 6.73 -3.35 -10.61
CA THR A 55 6.49 -1.90 -10.59
C THR A 55 5.92 -1.37 -11.90
N ALA A 56 6.37 -1.88 -13.06
CA ALA A 56 5.84 -1.48 -14.36
C ALA A 56 4.35 -1.83 -14.52
N LEU A 57 3.90 -2.93 -13.94
CA LEU A 57 2.50 -3.32 -13.94
C LEU A 57 1.65 -2.47 -13.00
N VAL A 58 2.17 -2.17 -11.81
CA VAL A 58 1.52 -1.24 -10.87
C VAL A 58 1.36 0.13 -11.54
N GLU A 59 2.42 0.65 -12.14
CA GLU A 59 2.42 1.92 -12.85
C GLU A 59 1.45 1.92 -14.04
N ALA A 60 1.41 0.86 -14.85
CA ALA A 60 0.49 0.77 -15.98
C ALA A 60 -0.99 0.87 -15.55
N LEU A 61 -1.37 0.20 -14.46
CA LEU A 61 -2.73 0.29 -13.93
C LEU A 61 -3.04 1.69 -13.41
N LEU A 62 -2.11 2.34 -12.71
CA LEU A 62 -2.29 3.70 -12.18
C LEU A 62 -2.38 4.75 -13.29
N VAL A 63 -1.53 4.65 -14.32
CA VAL A 63 -1.58 5.50 -15.52
C VAL A 63 -2.91 5.35 -16.26
N ALA A 64 -3.49 4.13 -16.25
CA ALA A 64 -4.82 3.89 -16.80
C ALA A 64 -5.97 4.41 -15.91
N GLY A 65 -5.68 4.97 -14.75
CA GLY A 65 -6.67 5.57 -13.84
C GLY A 65 -7.20 4.65 -12.75
N ALA A 66 -6.45 3.60 -12.39
CA ALA A 66 -6.77 2.80 -11.21
C ALA A 66 -6.75 3.66 -9.94
N ASP A 67 -7.75 3.55 -9.09
CA ASP A 67 -7.76 4.22 -7.79
C ASP A 67 -6.91 3.44 -6.75
N PRO A 68 -5.78 4.00 -6.25
CA PRO A 68 -4.93 3.33 -5.26
C PRO A 68 -5.53 3.27 -3.85
N ASN A 69 -6.63 3.99 -3.60
CA ASN A 69 -7.22 4.14 -2.28
C ASN A 69 -8.39 3.20 -2.01
N VAL A 70 -8.74 2.32 -2.95
CA VAL A 70 -9.81 1.34 -2.77
C VAL A 70 -9.39 0.33 -1.69
N PRO A 71 -10.12 0.24 -0.56
CA PRO A 71 -9.84 -0.77 0.45
C PRO A 71 -10.41 -2.14 0.05
N ASP A 72 -9.75 -3.21 0.45
CA ASP A 72 -10.28 -4.56 0.29
C ASP A 72 -11.49 -4.76 1.23
N PRO A 73 -12.51 -5.51 0.80
CA PRO A 73 -13.77 -5.61 1.56
C PRO A 73 -13.66 -6.43 2.85
N VAL A 74 -12.56 -7.17 3.08
CA VAL A 74 -12.43 -8.08 4.22
C VAL A 74 -11.61 -7.46 5.33
N LEU A 75 -10.43 -6.93 5.02
CA LEU A 75 -9.48 -6.41 6.01
C LEU A 75 -9.33 -4.89 5.95
N ASN A 76 -10.06 -4.22 5.05
CA ASN A 76 -9.95 -2.78 4.80
C ASN A 76 -8.53 -2.34 4.38
N LEU A 77 -7.75 -3.26 3.79
CA LEU A 77 -6.39 -3.01 3.33
C LEU A 77 -6.40 -2.32 1.97
N THR A 78 -5.57 -1.31 1.80
CA THR A 78 -5.26 -0.75 0.48
C THR A 78 -4.02 -1.41 -0.10
N VAL A 79 -3.79 -1.21 -1.40
CA VAL A 79 -2.60 -1.73 -2.11
C VAL A 79 -1.30 -1.27 -1.43
N THR A 80 -1.30 -0.05 -0.88
CA THR A 80 -0.17 0.51 -0.13
C THR A 80 0.11 -0.26 1.16
N HIS A 81 -0.91 -0.81 1.83
CA HIS A 81 -0.71 -1.66 3.01
C HIS A 81 0.02 -2.95 2.64
N ASP A 82 -0.41 -3.62 1.58
CA ASP A 82 0.23 -4.86 1.13
C ASP A 82 1.64 -4.59 0.58
N ALA A 83 1.84 -3.53 -0.20
CA ALA A 83 3.17 -3.14 -0.66
C ALA A 83 4.13 -2.79 0.50
N ALA A 84 3.61 -2.16 1.55
CA ALA A 84 4.38 -1.80 2.73
C ALA A 84 4.75 -3.02 3.58
N ARG A 85 3.80 -3.96 3.75
CA ARG A 85 4.02 -5.23 4.47
C ARG A 85 5.06 -6.10 3.78
N GLU A 86 5.05 -6.15 2.45
CA GLU A 86 5.97 -7.00 1.67
C GLU A 86 7.30 -6.31 1.34
N GLY A 87 7.48 -5.03 1.69
CA GLY A 87 8.73 -4.31 1.50
C GLY A 87 9.00 -3.82 0.08
N PHE A 88 7.97 -3.68 -0.76
CA PHE A 88 8.14 -3.26 -2.15
C PHE A 88 8.24 -1.74 -2.29
N ILE A 89 9.41 -1.18 -1.93
CA ILE A 89 9.65 0.27 -1.93
C ILE A 89 9.30 0.97 -3.25
N ASP A 90 9.66 0.38 -4.40
CA ASP A 90 9.35 0.98 -5.69
C ASP A 90 7.85 1.01 -5.99
N SER A 91 7.12 -0.04 -5.57
CA SER A 91 5.66 -0.06 -5.68
C SER A 91 5.03 0.98 -4.74
N VAL A 92 5.52 1.12 -3.51
CA VAL A 92 5.05 2.15 -2.57
C VAL A 92 5.28 3.55 -3.14
N ARG A 93 6.46 3.82 -3.71
CA ARG A 93 6.78 5.11 -4.34
C ARG A 93 5.83 5.42 -5.49
N VAL A 94 5.67 4.49 -6.43
CA VAL A 94 4.76 4.69 -7.57
C VAL A 94 3.32 4.90 -7.12
N LEU A 95 2.85 4.16 -6.11
CA LEU A 95 1.50 4.34 -5.54
C LEU A 95 1.33 5.76 -4.96
N VAL A 96 2.29 6.23 -4.17
CA VAL A 96 2.23 7.58 -3.57
C VAL A 96 2.30 8.67 -4.63
N ASP A 97 3.17 8.51 -5.64
CA ASP A 97 3.29 9.46 -6.76
C ASP A 97 1.97 9.59 -7.55
N HIS A 98 1.12 8.55 -7.52
CA HIS A 98 -0.20 8.51 -8.13
C HIS A 98 -1.35 8.76 -7.13
N GLY A 99 -1.07 9.36 -5.97
CA GLY A 99 -2.10 9.84 -5.04
C GLY A 99 -2.60 8.79 -4.04
N ALA A 100 -1.83 7.74 -3.76
CA ALA A 100 -2.14 6.86 -2.65
C ALA A 100 -2.04 7.59 -1.29
N ASN A 101 -3.08 7.48 -0.48
CA ASN A 101 -3.13 8.04 0.86
C ASN A 101 -2.47 7.08 1.88
N THR A 102 -1.29 7.46 2.34
CA THR A 102 -0.47 6.71 3.32
C THR A 102 -1.02 6.75 4.75
N ASN A 103 -2.11 7.49 5.01
CA ASN A 103 -2.76 7.60 6.31
C ASN A 103 -4.11 6.87 6.39
N LEU A 104 -4.50 6.11 5.36
CA LEU A 104 -5.63 5.19 5.46
C LEU A 104 -5.30 4.08 6.45
N VAL A 105 -6.30 3.64 7.21
CA VAL A 105 -6.16 2.60 8.23
C VAL A 105 -6.86 1.31 7.79
N ASP A 106 -6.24 0.17 8.05
CA ASP A 106 -6.86 -1.14 7.89
C ASP A 106 -7.89 -1.43 9.01
N GLY A 107 -8.50 -2.62 8.98
CA GLY A 107 -9.49 -3.06 9.95
C GLY A 107 -8.97 -3.17 11.39
N GLN A 108 -7.64 -3.11 11.60
CA GLN A 108 -6.98 -3.11 12.91
C GLN A 108 -6.46 -1.72 13.29
N GLY A 109 -6.80 -0.67 12.52
CA GLY A 109 -6.30 0.67 12.74
C GLY A 109 -4.85 0.87 12.30
N ASN A 110 -4.24 -0.11 11.62
CA ASN A 110 -2.87 0.02 11.15
C ASN A 110 -2.83 0.90 9.91
N LEU A 111 -1.97 1.91 9.92
CA LEU A 111 -1.46 2.56 8.70
C LEU A 111 -0.51 1.61 7.94
N PRO A 112 -0.24 1.82 6.64
CA PRO A 112 0.85 1.14 5.93
C PRO A 112 2.19 1.18 6.67
N LEU A 113 2.47 2.31 7.36
CA LEU A 113 3.67 2.50 8.18
C LEU A 113 3.79 1.48 9.32
N HIS A 114 2.67 1.09 9.95
CA HIS A 114 2.68 0.06 11.01
C HIS A 114 3.12 -1.30 10.45
N LEU A 115 2.64 -1.66 9.25
CA LEU A 115 2.97 -2.92 8.61
C LEU A 115 4.44 -2.96 8.16
N ALA A 116 4.93 -1.90 7.52
CA ALA A 116 6.35 -1.77 7.17
C ALA A 116 7.25 -1.88 8.42
N ALA A 117 6.86 -1.22 9.50
CA ALA A 117 7.64 -1.19 10.73
C ALA A 117 7.65 -2.55 11.45
N ARG A 118 6.50 -3.22 11.52
CA ARG A 118 6.36 -4.58 12.09
C ARG A 118 7.24 -5.60 11.36
N GLU A 119 7.29 -5.53 10.02
CA GLU A 119 8.09 -6.46 9.21
C GLU A 119 9.57 -6.06 9.13
N GLY A 120 9.90 -4.80 9.46
CA GLY A 120 11.26 -4.27 9.52
C GLY A 120 11.79 -3.74 8.19
N HIS A 121 10.90 -3.34 7.29
CA HIS A 121 11.25 -2.70 6.02
C HIS A 121 11.63 -1.25 6.27
N LEU A 122 12.90 -1.03 6.69
CA LEU A 122 13.43 0.29 7.06
C LEU A 122 13.31 1.31 5.93
N ASP A 123 13.63 0.90 4.71
CA ASP A 123 13.59 1.72 3.50
C ASP A 123 12.16 2.17 3.16
N VAL A 124 11.18 1.26 3.26
CA VAL A 124 9.75 1.60 3.13
C VAL A 124 9.27 2.48 4.28
N THR A 125 9.72 2.19 5.50
CA THR A 125 9.38 2.99 6.70
C THR A 125 9.83 4.44 6.52
N GLN A 126 11.06 4.63 6.04
CA GLN A 126 11.61 5.94 5.71
C GLN A 126 10.77 6.65 4.64
N LEU A 127 10.51 5.97 3.51
CA LEU A 127 9.71 6.54 2.42
C LEU A 127 8.32 6.97 2.89
N LEU A 128 7.61 6.12 3.65
CA LEU A 128 6.27 6.45 4.15
C LEU A 128 6.28 7.67 5.08
N ILE A 129 7.28 7.81 5.95
CA ILE A 129 7.43 8.97 6.83
C ILE A 129 7.73 10.25 6.03
N GLU A 130 8.56 10.15 5.00
CA GLU A 130 8.82 11.26 4.05
C GLU A 130 7.53 11.65 3.29
N CYS A 131 6.70 10.67 2.95
CA CYS A 131 5.40 10.81 2.29
C CYS A 131 4.23 11.07 3.26
N THR A 132 4.49 11.74 4.38
CA THR A 132 3.49 12.25 5.35
C THR A 132 2.70 11.20 6.15
N ALA A 133 3.13 9.93 6.18
CA ALA A 133 2.57 8.98 7.13
C ALA A 133 2.86 9.43 8.56
N ASN A 134 1.90 9.29 9.47
CA ASN A 134 2.06 9.71 10.86
C ASN A 134 2.76 8.62 11.71
N PRO A 135 4.04 8.79 12.11
CA PRO A 135 4.76 7.81 12.94
C PRO A 135 4.26 7.73 14.39
N GLN A 136 3.47 8.70 14.85
CA GLN A 136 2.90 8.75 16.21
C GLN A 136 1.45 8.27 16.26
N ALA A 137 0.84 7.93 15.12
CA ALA A 137 -0.49 7.33 15.12
C ALA A 137 -0.41 5.95 15.79
N ALA A 138 -1.35 5.69 16.69
CA ALA A 138 -1.52 4.38 17.31
C ALA A 138 -2.61 3.59 16.58
N ASN A 139 -2.40 2.29 16.39
CA ASN A 139 -3.41 1.39 15.88
C ASN A 139 -4.50 1.09 16.94
N SER A 140 -5.47 0.23 16.61
CA SER A 140 -6.58 -0.10 17.53
C SER A 140 -6.15 -0.80 18.82
N GLU A 141 -4.94 -1.36 18.87
CA GLU A 141 -4.35 -1.97 20.06
C GLU A 141 -3.55 -0.96 20.90
N GLY A 142 -3.41 0.28 20.43
CA GLY A 142 -2.66 1.35 21.11
C GLY A 142 -1.17 1.35 20.79
N TYR A 143 -0.70 0.56 19.82
CA TYR A 143 0.69 0.53 19.40
C TYR A 143 0.96 1.50 18.25
N THR A 144 2.02 2.28 18.36
CA THR A 144 2.63 3.03 17.26
C THR A 144 3.47 2.13 16.35
N ALA A 145 3.79 2.58 15.15
CA ALA A 145 4.68 1.86 14.24
C ALA A 145 6.05 1.55 14.86
N GLY A 146 6.62 2.49 15.63
CA GLY A 146 7.86 2.27 16.37
C GLY A 146 7.74 1.18 17.42
N GLU A 147 6.66 1.18 18.22
CA GLU A 147 6.44 0.15 19.23
C GLU A 147 6.23 -1.24 18.61
N LEU A 148 5.57 -1.34 17.47
CA LEU A 148 5.49 -2.59 16.71
C LEU A 148 6.87 -3.04 16.22
N ALA A 149 7.69 -2.14 15.67
CA ALA A 149 9.06 -2.48 15.29
C ALA A 149 9.84 -3.05 16.49
N LEU A 150 9.72 -2.43 17.66
CA LEU A 150 10.39 -2.91 18.88
C LEU A 150 9.86 -4.28 19.34
N LEU A 151 8.53 -4.47 19.37
CA LEU A 151 7.88 -5.72 19.77
C LEU A 151 8.31 -6.91 18.91
N TYR A 152 8.54 -6.67 17.63
CA TYR A 152 8.96 -7.69 16.65
C TYR A 152 10.49 -7.73 16.43
N GLY A 153 11.27 -7.03 17.25
CA GLY A 153 12.74 -7.07 17.23
C GLY A 153 13.39 -6.36 16.03
N LYS A 154 12.68 -5.44 15.38
CA LYS A 154 13.14 -4.64 14.23
C LYS A 154 13.87 -3.39 14.71
N THR A 155 15.01 -3.60 15.37
CA THR A 155 15.75 -2.55 16.09
C THR A 155 16.17 -1.38 15.21
N ASP A 156 16.63 -1.63 13.98
CA ASP A 156 17.07 -0.57 13.07
C ASP A 156 15.91 0.35 12.68
N THR A 157 14.77 -0.24 12.37
CA THR A 157 13.51 0.47 12.08
C THR A 157 13.02 1.26 13.29
N PHE A 158 13.05 0.65 14.48
CA PHE A 158 12.70 1.34 15.72
C PHE A 158 13.60 2.55 15.95
N ASN A 159 14.92 2.37 15.88
CA ASN A 159 15.89 3.44 16.10
C ASN A 159 15.70 4.58 15.11
N PHE A 160 15.47 4.27 13.83
CA PHE A 160 15.18 5.29 12.82
C PHE A 160 13.94 6.11 13.16
N ILE A 161 12.84 5.46 13.55
CA ILE A 161 11.60 6.16 13.93
C ILE A 161 11.86 7.06 15.16
N GLN A 162 12.59 6.58 16.17
CA GLN A 162 12.92 7.38 17.36
C GLN A 162 13.83 8.56 17.02
N GLU A 163 14.83 8.37 16.17
CA GLU A 163 15.72 9.43 15.71
C GLU A 163 14.95 10.51 14.95
N TYR A 164 14.04 10.10 14.05
CA TYR A 164 13.18 11.03 13.32
C TYR A 164 12.30 11.88 14.24
N LEU A 165 11.73 11.26 15.29
CA LEU A 165 10.93 11.95 16.29
C LEU A 165 11.75 12.90 17.16
N GLY A 166 12.91 12.48 17.67
CA GLY A 166 13.80 13.31 18.49
C GLY A 166 14.38 14.50 17.72
N ALA A 167 14.67 14.34 16.43
CA ALA A 167 15.09 15.43 15.56
C ALA A 167 13.99 16.49 15.36
N ARG A 168 12.72 16.08 15.30
CA ARG A 168 11.57 17.00 15.23
C ARG A 168 11.41 17.82 16.49
N GLU A 169 11.49 17.20 17.66
CA GLU A 169 11.36 17.89 18.95
C GLU A 169 12.47 18.94 19.15
N SER A 170 13.71 18.56 18.80
CA SER A 170 14.87 19.46 18.85
C SER A 170 14.71 20.68 17.92
N ARG A 171 14.11 20.48 16.74
CA ARG A 171 13.86 21.55 15.77
C ARG A 171 12.71 22.48 16.19
N LEU A 172 11.67 21.95 16.83
CA LEU A 172 10.57 22.76 17.38
C LEU A 172 11.09 23.68 18.50
N PHE A 173 11.91 23.16 19.40
CA PHE A 173 12.48 23.91 20.52
C PHE A 173 13.30 25.12 20.05
N LEU A 174 14.06 24.99 18.96
CA LEU A 174 14.83 26.10 18.39
C LEU A 174 13.95 27.18 17.74
N LEU A 175 12.80 26.80 17.16
CA LEU A 175 11.90 27.74 16.48
C LEU A 175 10.97 28.48 17.45
N THR A 176 10.64 27.90 18.61
CA THR A 176 9.81 28.55 19.63
C THR A 176 10.60 29.38 20.63
N SER A 177 11.94 29.29 20.61
CA SER A 177 12.84 30.03 21.50
C SER A 177 13.48 31.27 20.85
N LEU A 178 13.05 31.61 19.62
CA LEU A 178 13.40 32.82 18.86
C LEU A 178 12.19 33.76 18.79
#